data_AF-A0A2D4M9U2-F1
#
_entry.id   AF-A0A2D4M9U2-F1
#
_cell.length_a   1.000
_cell.length_b   1.000
_cell.length_c   1.000
_cell.angle_alpha   90.00
_cell.angle_beta   90.00
_cell.angle_gamma   90.00
#
_symmetry.space_group_name_H-M   'P 1'
#
loop_
_entity.id
_entity.type
_entity.pdbx_description
1 polymer ?
#
loop_
_entity_poly.entity_id
_entity_poly.type
_entity_poly.pdbx_seq_one_letter_code
_entity_poly.pdbx_strand_id
1 'polypeptide(L)'
;TWGSANDVWKKTLARFSFLHHGNFSPVNRRDFFVVGHRRFVMAELGLNDHHQNEIINYMRFARSKRGLRLKTVDSCFQDLKESRLVEDTFTVDEVTDILDGLQTVVHSEVESELINTTYTNVLLLRQFFSQAEKWCLKLQTDISELENRDLLEHVAEFEKSEFTSSNKKLNPELVKTKLTPLHEGASELLNKEIARLHEENEKLKTRLKTIELQATNALDEKSKLEKALQTIQ
;
A
#
# COMPACT_ATOMS: atom_id res chain seq x y z
N THR A 1 -7.65 30.90 -41.20
CA THR A 1 -8.34 30.11 -40.14
C THR A 1 -7.86 30.52 -38.75
N TRP A 2 -7.97 31.81 -38.40
CA TRP A 2 -7.44 32.40 -37.15
C TRP A 2 -8.53 32.81 -36.14
N GLY A 3 -9.73 32.22 -36.24
CA GLY A 3 -10.89 32.58 -35.42
C GLY A 3 -11.15 31.71 -34.18
N SER A 4 -10.54 30.51 -34.07
CA SER A 4 -10.95 29.51 -33.07
C SER A 4 -10.15 29.54 -31.75
N ALA A 5 -9.01 30.23 -31.70
CA ALA A 5 -8.15 30.23 -30.52
C ALA A 5 -8.58 31.23 -29.43
N ASN A 6 -9.38 32.24 -29.79
CA ASN A 6 -9.73 33.35 -28.89
C ASN A 6 -10.96 33.05 -28.01
N ASP A 7 -11.79 32.05 -28.38
CA ASP A 7 -12.99 31.67 -27.62
C ASP A 7 -12.71 30.70 -26.47
N VAL A 8 -11.60 29.96 -26.51
CA VAL A 8 -11.21 29.04 -25.44
C VAL A 8 -10.69 29.81 -24.22
N TRP A 9 -9.98 30.92 -24.43
CA TRP A 9 -9.44 31.75 -23.34
C TRP A 9 -10.53 32.58 -22.62
N LYS A 10 -11.56 33.04 -23.33
CA LYS A 10 -12.68 33.78 -22.71
C LYS A 10 -13.57 32.90 -21.82
N LYS A 11 -13.72 31.61 -22.15
CA LYS A 11 -14.50 30.66 -21.31
C LYS A 11 -13.79 30.28 -20.01
N THR A 12 -12.46 30.30 -19.98
CA THR A 12 -11.68 29.96 -18.78
C THR A 12 -11.68 31.08 -17.75
N LEU A 13 -11.73 32.35 -18.19
CA LEU A 13 -11.78 33.51 -17.28
C LEU A 13 -13.15 33.76 -16.66
N ALA A 14 -14.25 33.33 -17.30
CA ALA A 14 -15.60 33.48 -16.75
C ALA A 14 -15.93 32.51 -15.58
N ARG A 15 -15.09 31.49 -15.34
CA ARG A 15 -15.28 30.51 -14.26
C ARG A 15 -14.63 30.91 -12.93
N PHE A 16 -13.86 32.01 -12.91
CA PHE A 16 -13.09 32.45 -11.73
C PHE A 16 -13.73 33.60 -10.94
N SER A 17 -14.93 34.09 -11.32
CA SER A 17 -15.56 35.27 -10.71
C SER A 17 -16.81 34.99 -9.86
N PHE A 18 -17.02 33.77 -9.37
CA PHE A 18 -18.10 33.46 -8.41
C PHE A 18 -17.53 33.00 -7.06
N LEU A 19 -16.90 33.93 -6.35
CA LEU A 19 -16.62 33.83 -4.92
C LEU A 19 -16.88 35.21 -4.31
N HIS A 20 -17.71 35.23 -3.26
CA HIS A 20 -18.20 36.35 -2.44
C HIS A 20 -19.54 37.01 -2.81
N HIS A 21 -20.62 36.57 -2.17
CA HIS A 21 -21.43 37.35 -1.21
C HIS A 21 -22.69 36.57 -0.76
N GLY A 22 -23.07 36.65 0.53
CA GLY A 22 -24.49 36.53 0.94
C GLY A 22 -24.86 35.67 2.16
N ASN A 23 -24.67 36.24 3.36
CA ASN A 23 -25.39 36.17 4.65
C ASN A 23 -26.48 35.12 5.01
N PHE A 24 -26.40 34.76 6.30
CA PHE A 24 -27.30 34.10 7.27
C PHE A 24 -28.83 34.31 7.17
N SER A 25 -29.61 33.25 7.44
CA SER A 25 -30.48 33.12 8.65
C SER A 25 -31.12 31.73 8.80
N PRO A 26 -31.44 31.26 10.04
CA PRO A 26 -31.81 29.89 10.34
C PRO A 26 -33.33 29.68 10.48
N VAL A 27 -33.86 28.57 9.96
CA VAL A 27 -35.21 28.10 10.32
C VAL A 27 -35.15 26.64 10.75
N ASN A 28 -35.49 26.46 12.02
CA ASN A 28 -35.58 25.21 12.74
C ASN A 28 -36.92 24.53 12.41
N ARG A 29 -36.90 23.33 11.80
CA ARG A 29 -38.02 22.39 11.88
C ARG A 29 -37.52 20.94 11.90
N ARG A 30 -37.44 20.48 13.14
CA ARG A 30 -37.40 19.13 13.69
C ARG A 30 -37.88 17.97 12.79
N ASP A 31 -37.08 16.92 12.89
CA ASP A 31 -37.42 15.49 12.90
C ASP A 31 -37.66 14.77 11.57
N PHE A 32 -36.57 14.35 10.92
CA PHE A 32 -36.42 12.96 10.44
C PHE A 32 -34.95 12.56 10.52
N PHE A 33 -34.65 11.68 11.47
CA PHE A 33 -33.34 11.09 11.70
C PHE A 33 -33.09 10.03 10.62
N VAL A 34 -32.31 10.37 9.58
CA VAL A 34 -31.68 9.38 8.71
C VAL A 34 -30.18 9.71 8.69
N VAL A 35 -29.45 9.08 9.60
CA VAL A 35 -27.99 9.04 9.58
C VAL A 35 -27.57 8.13 8.43
N GLY A 36 -27.62 8.69 7.22
CA GLY A 36 -26.99 8.11 6.04
C GLY A 36 -25.61 8.72 5.90
N HIS A 37 -24.60 8.01 6.42
CA HIS A 37 -23.19 8.26 6.16
C HIS A 37 -22.98 8.65 4.68
N ARG A 38 -22.71 9.93 4.41
CA ARG A 38 -21.79 10.26 3.33
C ARG A 38 -20.42 9.83 3.83
N ARG A 39 -20.14 8.54 3.68
CA ARG A 39 -18.80 7.98 3.74
C ARG A 39 -18.07 8.73 2.64
N PHE A 40 -17.26 9.72 3.00
CA PHE A 40 -16.08 10.02 2.20
C PHE A 40 -15.36 8.67 2.16
N VAL A 41 -15.53 7.95 1.06
CA VAL A 41 -14.75 6.75 0.82
C VAL A 41 -13.36 7.32 0.57
N MET A 42 -12.55 7.42 1.63
CA MET A 42 -11.11 7.43 1.43
C MET A 42 -10.87 6.19 0.57
N ALA A 43 -10.23 6.35 -0.59
CA ALA A 43 -10.03 5.28 -1.55
C ALA A 43 -9.07 4.25 -0.95
N GLU A 44 -9.50 3.51 0.06
CA GLU A 44 -8.68 2.53 0.76
C GLU A 44 -8.38 1.40 -0.22
N LEU A 45 -7.13 0.94 -0.20
CA LEU A 45 -6.66 -0.15 -1.06
C LEU A 45 -7.08 -1.54 -0.51
N GLY A 46 -7.95 -1.58 0.50
CA GLY A 46 -8.36 -2.81 1.17
C GLY A 46 -7.27 -3.44 2.05
N LEU A 47 -6.30 -2.63 2.48
CA LEU A 47 -5.16 -3.07 3.29
C LEU A 47 -5.25 -2.52 4.71
N ASN A 48 -4.52 -3.14 5.64
CA ASN A 48 -4.41 -2.57 6.99
C ASN A 48 -3.61 -1.26 6.99
N ASP A 49 -3.79 -0.44 8.02
CA ASP A 49 -3.19 0.89 8.16
C ASP A 49 -1.66 0.89 7.99
N HIS A 50 -0.98 -0.12 8.53
CA HIS A 50 0.47 -0.23 8.41
C HIS A 50 0.89 -0.44 6.95
N HIS A 51 0.29 -1.39 6.25
CA HIS A 51 0.60 -1.65 4.85
C HIS A 51 0.17 -0.51 3.92
N GLN A 52 -0.95 0.16 4.24
CA GLN A 52 -1.36 1.35 3.50
C GLN A 52 -0.33 2.48 3.65
N ASN A 53 0.21 2.70 4.85
CA ASN A 53 1.27 3.68 5.08
C ASN A 53 2.56 3.33 4.32
N GLU A 54 2.95 2.05 4.27
CA GLU A 54 4.10 1.62 3.47
C GLU A 54 3.91 1.89 1.97
N ILE A 55 2.70 1.66 1.43
CA ILE A 55 2.37 1.99 0.04
C ILE A 55 2.43 3.49 -0.18
N ILE A 56 1.90 4.31 0.72
CA ILE A 56 1.97 5.78 0.61
C ILE A 56 3.44 6.24 0.58
N ASN A 57 4.32 5.65 1.41
CA ASN A 57 5.74 5.96 1.40
C ASN A 57 6.40 5.61 0.06
N TYR A 58 6.11 4.43 -0.48
CA TYR A 58 6.59 4.04 -1.80
C TYR A 58 6.05 4.96 -2.91
N MET A 59 4.76 5.30 -2.90
CA MET A 59 4.16 6.24 -3.86
C MET A 59 4.83 7.61 -3.80
N ARG A 60 5.13 8.13 -2.60
CA ARG A 60 5.86 9.39 -2.44
C ARG A 60 7.26 9.31 -3.05
N PHE A 61 7.97 8.22 -2.81
CA PHE A 61 9.28 7.95 -3.41
C PHE A 61 9.19 7.89 -4.95
N ALA A 62 8.27 7.11 -5.50
CA ALA A 62 8.08 6.95 -6.94
C ALA A 62 7.69 8.27 -7.61
N ARG A 63 6.80 9.05 -6.99
CA ARG A 63 6.41 10.39 -7.45
C ARG A 63 7.58 11.36 -7.49
N SER A 64 8.43 11.36 -6.46
CA SER A 64 9.64 12.19 -6.41
C SER A 64 10.61 11.81 -7.53
N LYS A 65 10.83 10.51 -7.74
CA LYS A 65 11.66 9.98 -8.84
C LYS A 65 11.11 10.41 -10.21
N ARG A 66 9.82 10.20 -10.46
CA ARG A 66 9.15 10.65 -11.68
C ARG A 66 9.35 12.15 -11.93
N GLY A 67 9.20 12.97 -10.89
CA GLY A 67 9.44 14.42 -10.98
C GLY A 67 10.88 14.78 -11.34
N LEU A 68 11.88 14.06 -10.82
CA LEU A 68 13.28 14.26 -11.20
C LEU A 68 13.53 13.89 -12.67
N ARG A 69 12.94 12.80 -13.14
CA ARG A 69 13.14 12.30 -14.51
C ARG A 69 12.52 13.18 -15.56
N LEU A 70 11.35 13.74 -15.28
CA LEU A 70 10.76 14.77 -16.15
C LEU A 70 11.70 15.97 -16.30
N LYS A 71 12.32 16.43 -15.20
CA LYS A 71 13.32 17.51 -15.28
C LYS A 71 14.55 17.13 -16.09
N THR A 72 15.02 15.89 -15.99
CA THR A 72 16.14 15.40 -16.81
C THR A 72 15.80 15.46 -18.30
N VAL A 73 14.60 15.01 -18.68
CA VAL A 73 14.12 15.12 -20.06
C VAL A 73 14.05 16.58 -20.48
N ASP A 74 13.43 17.45 -19.68
CA ASP A 74 13.35 18.90 -19.97
C ASP A 74 14.74 19.52 -20.17
N SER A 75 15.72 19.13 -19.35
CA SER A 75 17.12 19.55 -19.49
C SER A 75 17.74 19.12 -20.82
N CYS A 76 17.50 17.90 -21.32
CA CYS A 76 18.00 17.48 -22.63
C CYS A 76 17.54 18.42 -23.76
N PHE A 77 16.27 18.86 -23.72
CA PHE A 77 15.75 19.82 -24.70
C PHE A 77 16.35 21.22 -24.51
N GLN A 78 16.55 21.64 -23.26
CA GLN A 78 17.12 22.94 -22.96
C GLN A 78 18.59 23.01 -23.38
N ASP A 79 19.38 21.98 -23.07
CA ASP A 79 20.78 21.86 -23.46
C ASP A 79 20.93 21.88 -24.99
N LEU A 80 20.02 21.23 -25.73
CA LEU A 80 20.02 21.28 -27.19
C LEU A 80 19.74 22.70 -27.71
N LYS A 81 18.75 23.40 -27.13
CA LYS A 81 18.42 24.76 -27.54
C LYS A 81 19.60 25.71 -27.34
N GLU A 82 20.27 25.58 -26.21
CA GLU A 82 21.39 26.45 -25.83
C GLU A 82 22.68 26.13 -26.60
N SER A 83 22.87 24.88 -27.03
CA SER A 83 24.12 24.44 -27.68
C SER A 83 24.05 24.32 -29.20
N ARG A 84 22.90 23.95 -29.77
CA ARG A 84 22.76 23.62 -31.21
C ARG A 84 21.77 24.51 -31.96
N LEU A 85 20.82 25.15 -31.28
CA LEU A 85 19.84 26.07 -31.90
C LEU A 85 20.20 27.54 -31.65
N VAL A 86 21.45 27.91 -31.95
CA VAL A 86 21.99 29.27 -31.71
C VAL A 86 22.03 30.14 -32.97
N GLU A 87 21.84 29.55 -34.15
CA GLU A 87 21.90 30.23 -35.44
C GLU A 87 20.50 30.70 -35.88
N ASP A 88 20.46 31.75 -36.72
CA ASP A 88 19.20 32.33 -37.20
C ASP A 88 18.57 31.54 -38.37
N THR A 89 19.37 30.72 -39.07
CA THR A 89 18.93 29.94 -40.23
C THR A 89 19.51 28.54 -40.19
N PHE A 90 18.66 27.55 -40.46
CA PHE A 90 19.06 26.15 -40.58
C PHE A 90 18.58 25.56 -41.91
N THR A 91 19.39 24.68 -42.48
CA THR A 91 18.99 23.79 -43.55
C THR A 91 18.15 22.62 -43.01
N VAL A 92 17.41 21.96 -43.89
CA VAL A 92 16.59 20.80 -43.51
C VAL A 92 17.44 19.66 -42.96
N ASP A 93 18.62 19.43 -43.55
CA ASP A 93 19.53 18.36 -43.14
C ASP A 93 20.06 18.63 -41.72
N GLU A 94 20.47 19.87 -41.41
CA GLU A 94 20.92 20.24 -40.07
C GLU A 94 19.82 20.09 -39.02
N VAL A 95 18.58 20.51 -39.32
CA VAL A 95 17.45 20.33 -38.40
C VAL A 95 17.17 18.85 -38.18
N THR A 96 17.25 18.03 -39.22
CA THR A 96 17.05 16.58 -39.12
C THR A 96 18.11 15.96 -38.22
N ASP A 97 19.39 16.27 -38.43
CA ASP A 97 20.50 15.79 -37.60
C ASP A 97 20.41 16.27 -36.14
N ILE A 98 19.88 17.47 -35.90
CA ILE A 98 19.60 18.00 -34.56
C ILE A 98 18.50 17.18 -33.86
N LEU A 99 17.42 16.88 -34.57
CA LEU A 99 16.30 16.11 -34.04
C LEU A 99 16.67 14.65 -33.78
N ASP A 100 17.42 14.01 -34.68
CA ASP A 100 17.87 12.63 -34.52
C ASP A 100 18.83 12.48 -33.32
N GLY A 101 19.72 13.47 -33.14
CA GLY A 101 20.59 13.55 -31.98
C GLY A 101 19.80 13.67 -30.67
N LEU A 102 18.81 14.57 -30.63
CA LEU A 102 17.94 14.74 -29.47
C LEU A 102 17.13 13.48 -29.17
N GLN A 103 16.55 12.84 -30.20
CA GLN A 103 15.81 11.59 -30.06
C GLN A 103 16.68 10.51 -29.42
N THR A 104 17.93 10.37 -29.87
CA THR A 104 18.87 9.39 -29.32
C THR A 104 19.12 9.62 -27.83
N VAL A 105 19.38 10.86 -27.42
CA VAL A 105 19.63 11.22 -26.02
C VAL A 105 18.39 10.99 -25.15
N VAL A 106 17.23 11.51 -25.57
CA VAL A 106 15.98 11.36 -24.81
C VAL A 106 15.55 9.89 -24.71
N HIS A 107 15.70 9.12 -25.80
CA HIS A 107 15.41 7.69 -25.78
C HIS A 107 16.28 6.95 -24.76
N SER A 108 17.58 7.23 -24.74
CA SER A 108 18.53 6.63 -23.78
C SER A 108 18.15 6.96 -22.32
N GLU A 109 17.79 8.21 -22.03
CA GLU A 109 17.36 8.61 -20.69
C GLU A 109 16.07 7.91 -20.24
N VAL A 110 15.09 7.81 -21.15
CA VAL A 110 13.82 7.13 -20.87
C VAL A 110 14.03 5.62 -20.68
N GLU A 111 14.78 4.97 -21.57
CA GLU A 111 15.08 3.54 -21.48
C GLU A 111 15.80 3.20 -20.17
N SER A 112 16.83 3.97 -19.83
CA SER A 112 17.57 3.84 -18.57
C SER A 112 16.64 3.92 -17.35
N GLU A 113 15.68 4.85 -17.35
CA GLU A 113 14.73 4.96 -16.25
C GLU A 113 13.70 3.83 -16.20
N LEU A 114 13.22 3.34 -17.35
CA LEU A 114 12.30 2.19 -17.39
C LEU A 114 12.97 0.92 -16.84
N ILE A 115 14.24 0.70 -17.20
CA ILE A 115 15.07 -0.37 -16.64
C ILE A 115 15.23 -0.20 -15.12
N ASN A 116 15.59 1.01 -14.68
CA ASN A 116 15.77 1.32 -13.26
C ASN A 116 14.48 1.15 -12.44
N THR A 117 13.32 1.49 -13.01
CA THR A 117 12.00 1.26 -12.40
C THR A 117 11.77 -0.24 -12.18
N THR A 118 12.06 -1.06 -13.19
CA THR A 118 11.96 -2.52 -13.09
C THR A 118 12.86 -3.07 -11.98
N TYR A 119 14.14 -2.66 -11.94
CA TYR A 119 15.06 -3.10 -10.88
C TYR A 119 14.63 -2.66 -9.48
N THR A 120 14.13 -1.43 -9.36
CA THR A 120 13.61 -0.93 -8.08
C THR A 120 12.42 -1.76 -7.59
N ASN A 121 11.51 -2.14 -8.50
CA ASN A 121 10.34 -2.96 -8.17
C ASN A 121 10.74 -4.40 -7.81
N VAL A 122 11.71 -4.98 -8.52
CA VAL A 122 12.26 -6.31 -8.16
C VAL A 122 12.91 -6.29 -6.78
N LEU A 123 13.63 -5.22 -6.42
CA LEU A 123 14.22 -5.07 -5.08
C LEU A 123 13.13 -4.96 -4.01
N LEU A 124 12.04 -4.23 -4.28
CA LEU A 124 10.90 -4.14 -3.37
C LEU A 124 10.24 -5.52 -3.16
N LEU A 125 9.97 -6.25 -4.24
CA LEU A 125 9.41 -7.62 -4.16
C LEU A 125 10.33 -8.56 -3.38
N ARG A 126 11.64 -8.50 -3.61
CA ARG A 126 12.63 -9.27 -2.85
C ARG A 126 12.51 -8.98 -1.35
N GLN A 127 12.36 -7.72 -0.95
CA GLN A 127 12.20 -7.36 0.46
C GLN A 127 10.90 -7.90 1.06
N PHE A 128 9.79 -7.86 0.34
CA PHE A 128 8.54 -8.46 0.79
C PHE A 128 8.63 -9.99 0.92
N PHE A 129 9.22 -10.68 -0.06
CA PHE A 129 9.37 -12.13 0.00
C PHE A 129 10.36 -12.56 1.08
N SER A 130 11.45 -11.83 1.30
CA SER A 130 12.37 -12.09 2.42
C SER A 130 11.69 -11.92 3.79
N GLN A 131 10.66 -11.06 3.89
CA GLN A 131 9.84 -10.99 5.10
C GLN A 131 8.90 -12.19 5.15
N ALA A 132 8.12 -12.46 4.10
CA ALA A 132 7.18 -13.58 4.04
C ALA A 132 7.82 -14.94 4.38
N GLU A 133 9.03 -15.21 3.85
CA GLU A 133 9.79 -16.43 4.11
C GLU A 133 10.14 -16.63 5.59
N LYS A 134 10.47 -15.55 6.32
CA LYS A 134 10.73 -15.61 7.77
C LYS A 134 9.50 -16.04 8.56
N TRP A 135 8.32 -15.80 8.00
CA TRP A 135 7.03 -16.20 8.56
C TRP A 135 6.46 -17.46 7.90
N CYS A 136 7.26 -18.16 7.09
CA CYS A 136 6.87 -19.35 6.34
C CYS A 136 5.62 -19.14 5.46
N LEU A 137 5.39 -17.92 4.99
CA LEU A 137 4.27 -17.57 4.11
C LEU A 137 4.64 -17.80 2.65
N LYS A 138 3.73 -18.42 1.89
CA LYS A 138 3.81 -18.53 0.43
C LYS A 138 2.92 -17.48 -0.19
N LEU A 139 3.53 -16.38 -0.66
CA LEU A 139 2.82 -15.33 -1.37
C LEU A 139 2.78 -15.66 -2.87
N GLN A 140 1.64 -15.35 -3.51
CA GLN A 140 1.46 -15.47 -4.94
C GLN A 140 0.86 -14.17 -5.46
N THR A 141 1.44 -13.65 -6.54
CA THR A 141 0.93 -12.47 -7.24
C THR A 141 0.28 -12.93 -8.53
N ASP A 142 -0.93 -12.44 -8.81
CA ASP A 142 -1.52 -12.57 -10.13
C ASP A 142 -0.98 -11.47 -11.04
N ILE A 143 -0.07 -11.84 -11.94
CA ILE A 143 0.59 -10.91 -12.86
C ILE A 143 -0.42 -10.36 -13.87
N SER A 144 -1.48 -11.12 -14.18
CA SER A 144 -2.50 -10.74 -15.17
C SER A 144 -3.26 -9.48 -14.76
N GLU A 145 -3.37 -9.24 -13.45
CA GLU A 145 -4.06 -8.07 -12.88
C GLU A 145 -3.21 -6.78 -12.93
N LEU A 146 -1.91 -6.86 -13.23
CA LEU A 146 -1.04 -5.67 -13.24
C LEU A 146 -1.36 -4.70 -14.39
N GLU A 147 -2.00 -5.19 -15.46
CA GLU A 147 -2.46 -4.37 -16.58
C GLU A 147 -3.96 -4.03 -16.50
N ASN A 148 -4.63 -4.43 -15.42
CA ASN A 148 -6.03 -4.15 -15.21
C ASN A 148 -6.24 -2.64 -15.03
N ARG A 149 -6.90 -2.02 -16.03
CA ARG A 149 -7.09 -0.56 -16.08
C ARG A 149 -7.92 -0.04 -14.91
N ASP A 150 -8.89 -0.80 -14.44
CA ASP A 150 -9.76 -0.39 -13.34
C ASP A 150 -8.98 -0.37 -12.02
N LEU A 151 -8.13 -1.38 -11.79
CA LEU A 151 -7.24 -1.42 -10.61
C LEU A 151 -6.21 -0.29 -10.65
N LEU A 152 -5.63 -0.02 -11.81
CA LEU A 152 -4.69 1.09 -12.01
C LEU A 152 -5.37 2.45 -11.79
N GLU A 153 -6.62 2.61 -12.24
CA GLU A 153 -7.40 3.84 -12.00
C GLU A 153 -7.72 4.02 -10.52
N HIS A 154 -8.11 2.97 -9.80
CA HIS A 154 -8.31 3.03 -8.35
C HIS A 154 -7.05 3.45 -7.60
N VAL A 155 -5.89 2.91 -7.99
CA VAL A 155 -4.58 3.30 -7.44
C VAL A 155 -4.26 4.77 -7.76
N ALA A 156 -4.58 5.25 -8.96
CA ALA A 156 -4.36 6.63 -9.37
C ALA A 156 -5.28 7.61 -8.60
N GLU A 157 -6.54 7.24 -8.37
CA GLU A 157 -7.48 8.01 -7.54
C GLU A 157 -7.01 8.07 -6.09
N PHE A 158 -6.52 6.96 -5.54
CA PHE A 158 -5.92 6.91 -4.22
C PHE A 158 -4.70 7.85 -4.12
N GLU A 159 -3.73 7.74 -5.05
CA GLU A 159 -2.57 8.66 -5.11
C GLU A 159 -3.05 10.11 -5.12
N LYS A 160 -4.04 10.43 -5.98
CA LYS A 160 -4.56 11.79 -6.06
C LYS A 160 -5.15 12.25 -4.73
N SER A 161 -5.97 11.45 -4.05
CA SER A 161 -6.58 11.82 -2.77
C SER A 161 -5.55 12.07 -1.66
N GLU A 162 -4.49 11.27 -1.61
CA GLU A 162 -3.44 11.37 -0.58
C GLU A 162 -2.54 12.60 -0.81
N PHE A 163 -2.25 12.95 -2.07
CA PHE A 163 -1.31 14.04 -2.40
C PHE A 163 -1.97 15.38 -2.80
N THR A 164 -3.28 15.44 -3.05
CA THR A 164 -4.02 16.72 -3.18
C THR A 164 -4.50 17.29 -1.85
N SER A 165 -4.53 16.48 -0.79
CA SER A 165 -4.83 16.89 0.59
C SER A 165 -3.62 17.57 1.26
N SER A 166 -3.02 18.54 0.59
CA SER A 166 -1.84 19.28 1.05
C SER A 166 -2.20 20.32 2.12
N ASN A 167 -2.51 19.88 3.34
CA ASN A 167 -2.39 20.72 4.54
C ASN A 167 -2.21 19.95 5.87
N LYS A 168 -2.00 18.63 5.86
CA LYS A 168 -1.46 17.96 7.05
C LYS A 168 0.04 18.16 7.07
N LYS A 169 0.49 19.06 7.95
CA LYS A 169 1.89 19.28 8.31
C LYS A 169 2.64 17.94 8.32
N LEU A 170 3.69 17.87 7.51
CA LEU A 170 4.68 16.80 7.54
C LEU A 170 5.13 16.64 8.99
N ASN A 171 4.78 15.53 9.63
CA ASN A 171 5.40 15.18 10.90
C ASN A 171 6.85 14.77 10.58
N PRO A 172 7.89 15.50 11.04
CA PRO A 172 9.29 15.20 10.73
C PRO A 172 9.78 13.86 11.29
N GLU A 173 8.94 13.16 12.06
CA GLU A 173 9.28 11.94 12.79
C GLU A 173 9.43 10.69 11.90
N LEU A 174 8.94 10.74 10.65
CA LEU A 174 9.00 9.61 9.71
C LEU A 174 10.38 9.34 9.09
N VAL A 175 11.40 10.17 9.36
CA VAL A 175 12.75 9.97 8.79
C VAL A 175 13.61 8.99 9.62
N LYS A 176 13.18 8.57 10.81
CA LYS A 176 13.90 7.56 11.60
C LYS A 176 12.97 6.66 12.40
N THR A 177 12.00 6.01 11.76
CA THR A 177 11.56 4.72 12.31
C THR A 177 12.65 3.71 11.93
N LYS A 178 13.71 3.70 12.74
CA LYS A 178 14.69 2.61 12.72
C LYS A 178 13.86 1.33 12.82
N LEU A 179 13.87 0.52 11.76
CA LEU A 179 13.25 -0.79 11.76
C LEU A 179 13.74 -1.49 13.03
N THR A 180 12.85 -1.60 14.01
CA THR A 180 13.11 -2.49 15.12
C THR A 180 13.19 -3.87 14.49
N PRO A 181 14.24 -4.66 14.78
CA PRO A 181 14.27 -6.02 14.31
C PRO A 181 13.00 -6.70 14.84
N LEU A 182 12.05 -7.02 13.96
CA LEU A 182 11.03 -8.03 14.21
C LEU A 182 11.74 -9.39 14.22
N HIS A 183 12.70 -9.57 15.14
CA HIS A 183 13.26 -10.86 15.45
C HIS A 183 12.31 -11.63 16.38
N GLU A 184 11.46 -10.92 17.13
CA GLU A 184 10.72 -11.53 18.24
C GLU A 184 9.23 -11.78 17.95
N GLY A 185 8.62 -11.20 16.91
CA GLY A 185 7.18 -11.36 16.69
C GLY A 185 6.73 -12.81 16.42
N ALA A 186 7.43 -13.51 15.52
CA ALA A 186 7.08 -14.89 15.14
C ALA A 186 7.45 -15.88 16.25
N SER A 187 8.64 -15.71 16.83
CA SER A 187 9.14 -16.56 17.90
C SER A 187 8.32 -16.39 19.17
N GLU A 188 7.93 -15.16 19.56
CA GLU A 188 7.09 -14.94 20.74
C GLU A 188 5.66 -15.45 20.57
N LEU A 189 5.04 -15.25 19.40
CA LEU A 189 3.69 -15.78 19.15
C LEU A 189 3.71 -17.31 19.09
N LEU A 190 4.74 -17.90 18.46
CA LEU A 190 4.96 -19.34 18.46
C LEU A 190 5.25 -19.86 19.87
N ASN A 191 6.09 -19.18 20.66
CA ASN A 191 6.41 -19.56 22.04
C ASN A 191 5.19 -19.43 22.96
N LYS A 192 4.33 -18.43 22.76
CA LYS A 192 3.05 -18.31 23.47
C LYS A 192 2.11 -19.46 23.12
N GLU A 193 2.03 -19.83 21.85
CA GLU A 193 1.21 -20.96 21.41
C GLU A 193 1.77 -22.30 21.91
N ILE A 194 3.09 -22.49 21.86
CA ILE A 194 3.78 -23.64 22.43
C ILE A 194 3.52 -23.73 23.95
N ALA A 195 3.64 -22.62 24.68
CA ALA A 195 3.37 -22.58 26.12
C ALA A 195 1.91 -22.94 26.43
N ARG A 196 0.95 -22.39 25.67
CA ARG A 196 -0.48 -22.70 25.79
C ARG A 196 -0.76 -24.18 25.55
N LEU A 197 -0.20 -24.74 24.47
CA LEU A 197 -0.35 -26.16 24.12
C LEU A 197 0.31 -27.08 25.15
N HIS A 198 1.43 -26.66 25.77
CA HIS A 198 2.05 -27.40 26.86
C HIS A 198 1.19 -27.39 28.13
N GLU A 199 0.64 -26.24 28.51
CA GLU A 199 -0.26 -26.12 29.66
C GLU A 199 -1.52 -26.98 29.47
N GLU A 200 -2.12 -26.94 28.28
CA GLU A 200 -3.28 -27.77 27.94
C GLU A 200 -2.94 -29.26 27.99
N ASN A 201 -1.78 -29.68 27.46
CA ASN A 201 -1.32 -31.06 27.55
C ASN A 201 -1.12 -31.53 29.00
N GLU A 202 -0.51 -30.72 29.86
CA GLU A 202 -0.33 -31.08 31.27
C GLU A 202 -1.68 -31.15 32.02
N LYS A 203 -2.62 -30.25 31.70
CA LYS A 203 -3.99 -30.32 32.22
C LYS A 203 -4.72 -31.59 31.75
N LEU A 204 -4.54 -32.00 30.49
CA LEU A 204 -5.11 -33.24 29.98
C LEU A 204 -4.47 -34.47 30.64
N LYS A 205 -3.14 -34.51 30.80
CA LYS A 205 -2.43 -35.59 31.50
C LYS A 205 -2.86 -35.74 32.95
N THR A 206 -3.03 -34.64 33.68
CA THR A 206 -3.49 -34.68 35.07
C THR A 206 -4.92 -35.21 35.17
N ARG A 207 -5.84 -34.73 34.32
CA ARG A 207 -7.20 -35.28 34.24
C ARG A 207 -7.21 -36.76 33.90
N LEU A 208 -6.36 -37.19 32.96
CA LEU A 208 -6.25 -38.59 32.57
C LEU A 208 -5.81 -39.45 33.75
N LYS A 209 -4.76 -39.04 34.49
CA LYS A 209 -4.32 -39.74 35.72
C LYS A 209 -5.43 -39.81 36.79
N THR A 210 -6.19 -38.75 36.98
CA THR A 210 -7.31 -38.75 37.95
C THR A 210 -8.39 -39.75 37.55
N ILE A 211 -8.76 -39.77 36.26
CA ILE A 211 -9.76 -40.70 35.74
C ILE A 211 -9.25 -42.13 35.82
N GLU A 212 -7.99 -42.38 35.48
CA GLU A 212 -7.35 -43.70 35.63
C GLU A 212 -7.42 -44.19 37.09
N LEU A 213 -7.05 -43.34 38.06
CA LEU A 213 -7.13 -43.68 39.48
C LEU A 213 -8.56 -43.96 39.94
N GLN A 214 -9.53 -43.16 39.47
CA GLN A 214 -10.94 -43.39 39.77
C GLN A 214 -11.43 -44.72 39.17
N ALA A 215 -11.01 -45.06 37.96
CA ALA A 215 -11.36 -46.31 37.30
C ALA A 215 -10.74 -47.52 38.03
N THR A 216 -9.48 -47.44 38.45
CA THR A 216 -8.84 -48.52 39.23
C THR A 216 -9.51 -48.71 40.59
N ASN A 217 -9.83 -47.61 41.29
CA ASN A 217 -10.51 -47.68 42.58
C ASN A 217 -11.92 -48.29 42.44
N ALA A 218 -12.68 -47.87 41.42
CA ALA A 218 -14.00 -48.44 41.15
C ALA A 218 -13.93 -49.93 40.77
N LEU A 219 -12.89 -50.34 40.03
CA LEU A 219 -12.65 -51.75 39.71
C LEU A 219 -12.31 -52.57 40.97
N ASP A 220 -11.47 -52.03 41.84
CA ASP A 220 -11.12 -52.65 43.12
C ASP A 220 -12.34 -52.79 44.04
N GLU A 221 -13.15 -51.74 44.17
CA GLU A 221 -14.40 -51.77 44.93
C GLU A 221 -15.38 -52.79 44.36
N LYS A 222 -15.56 -52.80 43.03
CA LYS A 222 -16.38 -53.82 42.36
C LYS A 222 -15.89 -55.23 42.67
N SER A 223 -14.58 -55.48 42.59
CA SER A 223 -14.01 -56.81 42.89
C SER A 223 -14.22 -57.25 44.34
N LYS A 224 -14.15 -56.31 45.29
CA LYS A 224 -14.41 -56.56 46.72
C LYS A 224 -15.89 -56.86 46.96
N LEU A 225 -16.79 -56.11 46.33
CA LEU A 225 -18.23 -56.34 46.40
C LEU A 225 -18.63 -57.67 45.77
N GLU A 226 -18.05 -58.04 44.62
CA GLU A 226 -18.27 -59.34 43.98
C GLU A 226 -17.85 -60.51 44.89
N LYS A 227 -16.68 -60.41 45.54
CA LYS A 227 -16.23 -61.42 46.51
C LYS A 227 -17.15 -61.50 47.74
N ALA A 228 -17.59 -60.35 48.26
CA ALA A 228 -18.51 -60.31 49.40
C ALA A 228 -19.88 -60.92 49.05
N LEU A 229 -20.39 -60.67 47.84
CA LEU A 229 -21.62 -61.26 47.34
C LEU A 229 -21.52 -62.80 47.22
N GLN A 230 -20.41 -63.30 46.68
CA GLN A 230 -20.13 -64.75 46.62
C GLN A 230 -20.00 -65.42 47.99
N THR A 231 -19.70 -64.66 49.05
CA THR A 231 -19.60 -65.20 50.41
C THR A 231 -20.97 -65.27 51.10
N ILE A 232 -21.96 -64.54 50.60
CA ILE A 232 -23.32 -64.43 51.18
C ILE A 232 -24.32 -65.36 50.46
N GLN A 233 -24.02 -65.79 49.22
CA GLN A 233 -24.77 -66.80 48.46
C GLN A 233 -24.29 -68.22 48.77
#